data_AF-A0A8S3I2L2-F1
#
_entry.id   AF-A0A8S3I2L2-F1
#
_cell.length_a   1.000
_cell.length_b   1.000
_cell.length_c   1.000
_cell.angle_alpha   90.00
_cell.angle_beta   90.00
_cell.angle_gamma   90.00
#
_symmetry.space_group_name_H-M   'P 1'
#
loop_
_entity.id
_entity.type
_entity.pdbx_description
1 polymer ?
#
loop_
_entity_poly.entity_id
_entity_poly.type
_entity_poly.pdbx_seq_one_letter_code
_entity_poly.pdbx_strand_id
1 'polypeptide(L)'
;IGGTYAVPVLLLPEVAIGALGKIVRRVVPDEDDDENSSSSSSDDDYCSCRVRSIMTVSWSADHRVIDGATMARFSNELKYLLENPLQLLINQ
;
A
#
# COMPACT_ATOMS: atom_id res chain seq x y z
N ILE A 1 2.75 18.85 10.26
CA ILE A 1 1.90 17.64 10.35
C ILE A 1 2.56 16.57 9.52
N GLY A 2 3.11 15.53 10.16
CA GLY A 2 3.90 14.50 9.50
C GLY A 2 4.15 13.34 10.45
N GLY A 3 3.70 12.16 10.06
CA GLY A 3 3.88 10.88 10.73
C GLY A 3 3.67 9.77 9.72
N THR A 4 4.41 8.67 9.85
CA THR A 4 4.30 7.49 9.00
C THR A 4 3.18 6.57 9.45
N TYR A 5 3.11 6.29 10.76
CA TYR A 5 2.06 5.48 11.38
C TYR A 5 1.30 6.32 12.40
N ALA A 6 -0.01 6.15 12.44
CA ALA A 6 -0.88 6.74 13.44
C ALA A 6 -1.81 5.65 13.98
N VAL A 7 -2.20 5.76 15.25
CA VAL A 7 -3.30 4.97 15.82
C VAL A 7 -4.51 5.89 15.90
N PRO A 8 -5.32 5.97 14.84
CA PRO A 8 -6.51 6.82 14.85
C PRO A 8 -7.52 6.31 15.90
N VAL A 9 -8.10 7.24 16.66
CA VAL A 9 -9.16 6.93 17.64
C VAL A 9 -10.49 6.86 16.90
N LEU A 10 -11.22 5.77 17.09
CA LEU A 10 -12.55 5.56 16.50
C LEU A 10 -13.55 6.61 17.03
N LEU A 11 -14.32 7.20 16.12
CA LEU A 11 -15.43 8.10 16.44
C LEU A 11 -16.74 7.34 16.29
N LEU A 12 -17.39 7.02 17.42
CA LEU A 12 -18.69 6.34 17.40
C LEU A 12 -19.74 7.23 16.71
N PRO A 13 -20.63 6.68 15.86
CA PRO A 13 -20.99 5.25 15.71
C PRO A 13 -20.19 4.46 14.65
N GLU A 14 -19.07 4.99 14.13
CA GLU A 14 -18.28 4.33 13.08
C GLU A 14 -17.49 3.13 13.63
N VAL A 15 -17.27 2.13 12.77
CA VAL A 15 -16.62 0.85 13.15
C VAL A 15 -15.19 0.70 12.63
N ALA A 16 -14.74 1.62 11.77
CA ALA A 16 -13.38 1.66 11.25
C ALA A 16 -12.96 3.10 10.92
N ILE A 17 -11.68 3.40 11.08
CA ILE A 17 -11.07 4.68 10.72
C ILE A 17 -9.70 4.44 10.08
N GLY A 18 -9.39 5.22 9.05
CA GLY A 18 -8.12 5.18 8.32
C GLY A 18 -7.35 6.49 8.46
N ALA A 19 -6.07 6.41 8.76
CA ALA A 19 -5.16 7.55 8.75
C ALA A 19 -4.20 7.44 7.56
N LEU A 20 -4.18 8.49 6.73
CA LEU A 20 -3.25 8.61 5.60
C LEU A 20 -1.99 9.36 6.04
N GLY A 21 -0.85 8.72 5.86
CA GLY A 21 0.47 9.30 6.10
C GLY A 21 0.89 10.25 4.99
N LYS A 22 1.98 10.99 5.24
CA LYS A 22 2.56 11.88 4.23
C LYS A 22 3.09 11.07 3.03
N ILE A 23 2.80 11.56 1.82
CA ILE A 23 3.43 11.04 0.60
C ILE A 23 4.91 11.46 0.60
N VAL A 24 5.80 10.47 0.53
CA VAL A 24 7.25 10.67 0.52
C VAL A 24 7.88 9.96 -0.68
N ARG A 25 8.89 10.58 -1.30
CA ARG A 25 9.68 9.90 -2.34
C ARG A 25 10.64 8.91 -1.67
N ARG A 26 10.60 7.65 -2.10
CA ARG A 26 11.46 6.59 -1.61
C ARG A 26 12.06 5.82 -2.78
N VAL A 27 13.32 5.44 -2.65
CA VAL A 27 13.96 4.49 -3.57
C VAL A 27 13.42 3.11 -3.25
N VAL A 28 12.84 2.45 -4.24
CA VAL A 28 12.29 1.09 -4.14
C VAL A 28 12.88 0.23 -5.26
N PRO A 29 13.02 -1.09 -5.06
CA PRO A 29 13.39 -2.01 -6.12
C PRO A 29 12.43 -1.90 -7.29
N ASP A 30 12.95 -2.05 -8.51
CA ASP A 30 12.12 -2.15 -9.69
C ASP A 30 11.52 -3.56 -9.79
N GLU A 31 10.20 -3.64 -9.95
CA GLU A 31 9.50 -4.92 -10.04
C GLU A 31 9.63 -5.55 -11.44
N ASP A 32 10.02 -4.74 -12.44
CA ASP A 32 10.15 -5.15 -13.84
C ASP A 32 11.52 -5.80 -14.16
N ASP A 33 12.52 -5.70 -13.27
CA ASP A 33 13.88 -6.20 -13.51
C ASP A 33 14.08 -7.70 -13.19
N ASP A 34 13.13 -8.33 -12.50
CA ASP A 34 13.19 -9.76 -12.13
C ASP A 34 12.67 -10.70 -13.23
N GLU A 35 11.85 -10.21 -14.18
CA GLU A 35 11.30 -11.08 -15.24
C GLU A 35 12.33 -11.46 -16.31
N ASN A 36 13.38 -10.64 -16.52
CA ASN A 36 14.34 -10.86 -17.60
C ASN A 36 15.69 -11.45 -17.13
N SER A 37 15.87 -11.68 -15.83
CA SER A 37 17.10 -12.16 -15.19
C SER A 37 17.06 -13.65 -14.80
N SER A 38 15.93 -14.34 -15.01
CA SER A 38 15.78 -15.79 -14.80
C SER A 38 16.54 -16.68 -15.80
N SER A 39 17.37 -16.10 -16.68
CA SER A 39 18.14 -16.85 -17.67
C SER A 39 19.55 -16.31 -17.92
N SER A 40 20.36 -16.03 -16.89
CA SER A 40 21.83 -15.94 -17.05
C SER A 40 22.59 -16.08 -15.74
N SER A 41 23.44 -17.10 -15.70
CA SER A 41 24.52 -17.31 -14.73
C SER A 41 25.60 -16.22 -14.82
N SER A 42 25.78 -15.39 -13.78
CA SER A 42 27.00 -14.58 -13.56
C SER A 42 26.91 -13.75 -12.28
N ASP A 43 28.02 -13.62 -11.55
CA ASP A 43 28.22 -13.01 -10.23
C ASP A 43 27.97 -11.47 -10.11
N ASP A 44 27.06 -10.88 -10.89
CA ASP A 44 26.69 -9.46 -10.82
C ASP A 44 25.16 -9.30 -10.70
N ASP A 45 24.63 -9.54 -9.50
CA ASP A 45 23.22 -9.35 -9.15
C ASP A 45 22.95 -7.86 -8.87
N TYR A 46 22.81 -7.05 -9.93
CA TYR A 46 22.47 -5.63 -9.80
C TYR A 46 20.95 -5.45 -9.80
N CYS A 47 20.37 -5.28 -8.60
CA CYS A 47 18.98 -4.88 -8.43
C CYS A 47 18.80 -3.41 -8.86
N SER A 48 18.12 -3.17 -9.98
CA SER A 48 17.80 -1.81 -10.40
C SER A 48 16.70 -1.22 -9.52
N CYS A 49 16.82 0.08 -9.24
CA CYS A 49 16.04 0.78 -8.23
C CYS A 49 15.42 2.04 -8.84
N ARG A 50 14.16 2.31 -8.51
CA ARG A 50 13.42 3.51 -8.96
C ARG A 50 12.93 4.35 -7.79
N VAL A 51 12.80 5.65 -8.02
CA VAL A 51 12.17 6.55 -7.05
C VAL A 51 10.66 6.54 -7.26
N ARG A 52 9.90 6.04 -6.28
CA ARG A 52 8.42 6.06 -6.27
C ARG A 52 7.89 6.98 -5.16
N SER A 53 6.68 7.50 -5.36
CA SER A 53 5.93 8.22 -4.34
C SER A 53 5.19 7.21 -3.46
N ILE A 54 5.56 7.10 -2.19
CA ILE A 54 5.00 6.13 -1.25
C ILE A 54 4.16 6.84 -0.20
N MET A 55 2.98 6.29 0.08
CA MET A 55 2.08 6.71 1.15
C MET A 55 1.88 5.54 2.12
N THR A 56 1.91 5.82 3.42
CA THR A 56 1.55 4.84 4.45
C THR A 56 0.08 5.02 4.83
N VAL A 57 -0.64 3.93 5.02
CA VAL A 57 -2.03 3.94 5.51
C VAL A 57 -2.08 3.12 6.79
N SER A 58 -2.72 3.65 7.82
CA SER A 58 -2.94 2.97 9.10
C SER A 58 -4.42 2.82 9.36
N TRP A 59 -4.86 1.61 9.70
CA TRP A 59 -6.26 1.29 9.96
C TRP A 59 -6.49 1.02 11.44
N SER A 60 -7.63 1.45 11.97
CA SER A 60 -8.14 1.03 13.26
C SER A 60 -9.59 0.63 13.09
N ALA A 61 -9.97 -0.53 13.63
CA ALA A 61 -11.31 -1.10 13.46
C ALA A 61 -11.77 -1.74 14.77
N ASP A 62 -13.08 -1.75 14.99
CA ASP A 62 -13.69 -2.51 16.08
C ASP A 62 -13.68 -4.00 15.72
N HIS A 63 -12.77 -4.76 16.35
CA HIS A 63 -12.62 -6.20 16.15
C HIS A 63 -13.80 -7.05 16.60
N ARG A 64 -14.78 -6.47 17.31
CA ARG A 64 -16.04 -7.16 17.63
C ARG A 64 -16.91 -7.37 16.39
N VAL A 65 -16.73 -6.51 15.39
CA VAL A 65 -17.55 -6.47 14.16
C VAL A 65 -16.70 -6.80 12.93
N ILE A 66 -15.44 -6.36 12.89
CA ILE A 66 -14.56 -6.50 11.72
C ILE A 66 -13.39 -7.42 12.04
N ASP A 67 -13.24 -8.51 11.29
CA ASP A 67 -12.06 -9.37 11.36
C ASP A 67 -10.88 -8.79 10.56
N GLY A 68 -9.66 -9.17 10.95
CA GLY A 68 -8.41 -8.73 10.31
C GLY A 68 -8.34 -9.12 8.83
N ALA A 69 -8.88 -10.27 8.44
CA ALA A 69 -8.91 -10.69 7.04
C ALA A 69 -9.76 -9.73 6.17
N THR A 70 -10.88 -9.25 6.71
CA THR A 70 -11.76 -8.30 6.03
C THR A 70 -11.05 -6.95 5.84
N MET A 71 -10.40 -6.46 6.89
CA MET A 71 -9.64 -5.19 6.83
C MET A 71 -8.47 -5.28 5.85
N ALA A 72 -7.75 -6.41 5.82
CA ALA A 72 -6.64 -6.64 4.89
C ALA A 72 -7.12 -6.66 3.43
N ARG A 73 -8.23 -7.35 3.13
CA ARG A 73 -8.82 -7.37 1.78
C ARG A 73 -9.23 -5.97 1.33
N PHE A 74 -9.91 -5.22 2.19
CA PHE A 74 -10.29 -3.83 1.90
C PHE A 74 -9.05 -2.95 1.64
N SER A 75 -8.02 -3.06 2.49
CA SER A 75 -6.80 -2.28 2.32
C SER A 75 -6.08 -2.59 1.01
N ASN A 76 -6.08 -3.86 0.58
CA ASN A 76 -5.48 -4.27 -0.69
C ASN A 76 -6.29 -3.78 -1.89
N GLU A 77 -7.62 -3.82 -1.82
CA GLU A 77 -8.49 -3.28 -2.87
C GLU A 77 -8.28 -1.77 -3.03
N LEU A 78 -8.25 -1.03 -1.90
CA LEU A 78 -7.97 0.39 -1.91
C LEU A 78 -6.57 0.69 -2.49
N LYS A 79 -5.56 -0.09 -2.10
CA LYS A 79 -4.20 0.03 -2.66
C LYS A 79 -4.23 -0.14 -4.18
N TYR A 80 -4.86 -1.21 -4.68
CA TYR A 80 -4.95 -1.50 -6.11
C TYR A 80 -5.61 -0.37 -6.90
N LEU A 81 -6.73 0.17 -6.39
CA LEU A 81 -7.44 1.28 -7.02
C LEU A 81 -6.63 2.59 -7.04
N LEU A 82 -5.89 2.88 -5.97
CA LEU A 82 -5.05 4.08 -5.89
C LEU A 82 -3.79 3.98 -6.74
N GLU A 83 -3.22 2.78 -6.86
CA GLU A 83 -2.06 2.52 -7.74
C GLU A 83 -2.47 2.48 -9.22
N ASN A 84 -3.71 2.08 -9.52
CA ASN A 84 -4.26 1.99 -10.87
C ASN A 84 -5.54 2.84 -11.00
N PRO A 85 -5.43 4.17 -11.08
CA PRO A 85 -6.59 5.07 -11.02
C PRO A 85 -7.61 4.87 -12.15
N LEU A 86 -7.20 4.28 -13.28
CA LEU A 86 -8.13 3.93 -14.36
C LEU A 86 -9.18 2.88 -13.94
N GLN A 87 -8.85 2.03 -12.98
CA GLN A 87 -9.80 1.02 -12.45
C GLN A 87 -10.99 1.67 -11.75
N LEU A 88 -10.82 2.88 -11.18
CA LEU A 88 -11.94 3.64 -10.61
C LEU A 88 -12.96 4.09 -11.66
N LEU A 89 -12.54 4.27 -12.92
CA LEU A 89 -13.41 4.74 -14.01
C LEU A 89 -14.20 3.61 -14.68
N ILE A 90 -13.66 2.38 -14.66
CA ILE A 90 -14.28 1.23 -15.32
C ILE A 90 -15.49 0.70 -14.54
N ASN A 91 -15.50 0.88 -13.22
CA ASN A 91 -16.54 0.39 -12.31
C ASN A 91 -17.60 1.45 -11.93
N GLN A 92 -17.91 2.41 -12.83
CA GLN A 92 -18.96 3.42 -12.62
C GLN A 92 -20.31 3.03 -13.25
#